data_AF-A0A4P7UJE4-F1
#
_entry.id   AF-A0A4P7UJE4-F1
#
_cell.length_a   1.000
_cell.length_b   1.000
_cell.length_c   1.000
_cell.angle_alpha   90.00
_cell.angle_beta   90.00
_cell.angle_gamma   90.00
#
_symmetry.space_group_name_H-M   'P 1'
#
loop_
_entity.id
_entity.type
_entity.pdbx_description
1 polymer ?
#
loop_
_entity_poly.entity_id
_entity_poly.type
_entity_poly.pdbx_seq_one_letter_code
_entity_poly.pdbx_strand_id
1 'polypeptide(L)'
;MPSAHCSCHRGFLKHRTAAVAALWAFFACLVFTASAQAQVTLLVPSQPSVEAPSPRPKQDVPAKREDKKDEKRPQEAKAATGKADQPADSSAKQPEQPAAADSKPAPNSDASPAEAPAKPEQTQAAAPAAASAPAEAQINEELDVLITMMRPFQYEGLVMDMPQMFAVLRYDSATPIKDGVAQPERRDLLGDLEEIRYLNQKAWGANVALTKPGLYQFIIEGRPWWDAAHGRFLQHYVKTTLPVYGVERGWSLPVGQRFEIVPLARPFGLTAPAMFSGVVLMDGKPLPAASVRMARINTEKRSVPTSWHEDIAARTNNKGEFAFVLNQPGWWCCMASIPGDPLKGPDGQPKPLQLGALFWLYVDSPASETRKR
;
A
#
# COMPACT_ATOMS: atom_id res chain seq x y z
N MET A 1 -88.37 -9.49 -32.71
CA MET A 1 -86.99 -9.90 -33.06
C MET A 1 -86.20 -8.64 -33.40
N PRO A 2 -84.86 -8.62 -33.23
CA PRO A 2 -84.02 -9.07 -32.10
C PRO A 2 -83.82 -7.90 -31.09
N SER A 3 -83.35 -8.02 -29.84
CA SER A 3 -82.32 -8.82 -29.15
C SER A 3 -80.87 -8.34 -29.36
N ALA A 4 -80.23 -7.85 -28.29
CA ALA A 4 -78.77 -7.72 -28.15
C ALA A 4 -78.34 -7.56 -26.67
N HIS A 5 -77.82 -8.63 -26.04
CA HIS A 5 -77.06 -8.57 -24.79
C HIS A 5 -75.56 -8.59 -25.12
N CYS A 6 -74.75 -7.67 -24.56
CA CYS A 6 -73.30 -7.81 -24.27
C CYS A 6 -72.70 -6.47 -23.75
N SER A 7 -71.62 -6.43 -22.96
CA SER A 7 -71.06 -7.48 -22.09
C SER A 7 -70.14 -6.84 -21.03
N CYS A 8 -70.17 -7.31 -19.78
CA CYS A 8 -69.45 -6.66 -18.67
C CYS A 8 -68.09 -7.34 -18.37
N HIS A 9 -67.12 -7.23 -19.29
CA HIS A 9 -65.78 -7.82 -19.13
C HIS A 9 -64.64 -6.84 -19.45
N ARG A 10 -64.22 -6.04 -18.47
CA ARG A 10 -62.97 -5.24 -18.57
C ARG A 10 -62.10 -5.15 -17.30
N GLY A 11 -62.49 -5.74 -16.17
CA GLY A 11 -61.73 -5.69 -14.91
C GLY A 11 -60.62 -6.73 -14.76
N PHE A 12 -60.87 -7.99 -15.13
CA PHE A 12 -60.03 -9.13 -14.72
C PHE A 12 -58.61 -9.18 -15.32
N LEU A 13 -58.33 -8.51 -16.44
CA LEU A 13 -57.04 -8.65 -17.13
C LEU A 13 -55.92 -7.80 -16.48
N LYS A 14 -56.25 -6.68 -15.83
CA LYS A 14 -55.25 -5.76 -15.24
C LYS A 14 -54.62 -6.27 -13.94
N HIS A 15 -55.30 -7.13 -13.19
CA HIS A 15 -54.77 -7.62 -11.91
C HIS A 15 -53.76 -8.76 -12.08
N ARG A 16 -53.85 -9.58 -13.14
CA ARG A 16 -52.91 -10.69 -13.37
C ARG A 16 -51.50 -10.18 -13.71
N THR A 17 -51.38 -9.11 -14.51
CA THR A 17 -50.08 -8.49 -14.83
C THR A 17 -49.45 -7.82 -13.61
N ALA A 18 -50.23 -7.14 -12.77
CA ALA A 18 -49.74 -6.55 -11.52
C ALA A 18 -49.22 -7.61 -10.53
N ALA A 19 -49.93 -8.73 -10.36
CA ALA A 19 -49.51 -9.82 -9.50
C ALA A 19 -48.22 -10.51 -9.98
N VAL A 20 -48.06 -10.71 -11.30
CA VAL A 20 -46.82 -11.27 -11.88
C VAL A 20 -45.65 -10.31 -11.72
N ALA A 21 -45.85 -9.00 -11.95
CA ALA A 21 -44.81 -8.00 -11.73
C ALA A 21 -44.38 -7.92 -10.26
N ALA A 22 -45.33 -8.03 -9.31
CA ALA A 22 -45.03 -8.08 -7.88
C ALA A 22 -44.23 -9.34 -7.49
N LEU A 23 -44.52 -10.51 -8.07
CA LEU A 23 -43.74 -11.73 -7.86
C LEU A 23 -42.30 -11.60 -8.38
N TRP A 24 -42.10 -11.00 -9.57
CA TRP A 24 -40.77 -10.73 -10.10
C TRP A 24 -39.99 -9.73 -9.26
N ALA A 25 -40.64 -8.69 -8.73
CA ALA A 25 -40.03 -7.77 -7.78
C ALA A 25 -39.63 -8.45 -6.45
N PHE A 26 -40.47 -9.36 -5.93
CA PHE A 26 -40.14 -10.13 -4.72
C PHE A 26 -38.98 -11.11 -4.95
N PHE A 27 -38.89 -11.75 -6.12
CA PHE A 27 -37.74 -12.59 -6.47
C PHE A 27 -36.46 -11.77 -6.68
N ALA A 28 -36.55 -10.54 -7.20
CA ALA A 28 -35.41 -9.62 -7.29
C ALA A 28 -34.93 -9.14 -5.90
N CYS A 29 -35.82 -9.05 -4.91
CA CYS A 29 -35.47 -8.80 -3.50
C CYS A 29 -34.96 -10.04 -2.75
N LEU A 30 -34.93 -11.22 -3.39
CA LEU A 30 -34.30 -12.45 -2.90
C LEU A 30 -32.96 -12.74 -3.60
N VAL A 31 -32.35 -11.73 -4.26
CA VAL A 31 -30.91 -11.75 -4.52
C VAL A 31 -30.20 -11.85 -3.17
N PHE A 32 -29.38 -12.89 -3.03
CA PHE A 32 -28.61 -13.19 -1.83
C PHE A 32 -27.93 -11.95 -1.26
N THR A 33 -27.83 -11.86 0.07
CA THR A 33 -26.81 -11.05 0.73
C THR A 33 -25.44 -11.63 0.38
N ALA A 34 -24.92 -11.27 -0.79
CA ALA A 34 -23.58 -11.62 -1.24
C ALA A 34 -22.59 -11.01 -0.25
N SER A 35 -22.11 -11.83 0.69
CA SER A 35 -21.20 -11.38 1.73
C SER A 35 -19.96 -10.75 1.11
N ALA A 36 -19.38 -9.77 1.79
CA ALA A 36 -18.29 -8.92 1.32
C ALA A 36 -16.93 -9.65 1.23
N GLN A 37 -16.92 -10.95 0.89
CA GLN A 37 -15.74 -11.79 0.79
C GLN A 37 -14.90 -11.41 -0.43
N ALA A 38 -14.10 -10.38 -0.25
CA ALA A 38 -13.09 -9.94 -1.21
C ALA A 38 -12.15 -11.10 -1.53
N GLN A 39 -12.14 -11.52 -2.80
CA GLN A 39 -11.19 -12.48 -3.33
C GLN A 39 -10.05 -11.68 -3.98
N VAL A 40 -8.83 -11.81 -3.45
CA VAL A 40 -7.69 -10.99 -3.86
C VAL A 40 -6.48 -11.86 -4.14
N THR A 41 -5.68 -11.44 -5.12
CA THR A 41 -4.35 -12.00 -5.32
C THR A 41 -3.39 -11.37 -4.32
N LEU A 42 -2.95 -12.16 -3.35
CA LEU A 42 -1.83 -11.86 -2.47
C LEU A 42 -0.54 -11.81 -3.29
N LEU A 43 0.26 -10.77 -3.04
CA LEU A 43 1.66 -10.66 -3.47
C LEU A 43 2.39 -9.99 -2.31
N VAL A 44 3.12 -10.79 -1.51
CA VAL A 44 3.85 -10.28 -0.34
C VAL A 44 5.26 -10.87 -0.27
N PRO A 45 6.28 -10.04 0.01
CA PRO A 45 7.59 -10.54 0.44
C PRO A 45 7.51 -11.13 1.86
N SER A 46 8.46 -12.01 2.20
CA SER A 46 8.60 -12.61 3.54
C SER A 46 8.79 -11.59 4.66
N GLN A 47 9.36 -10.41 4.34
CA GLN A 47 9.58 -9.29 5.25
C GLN A 47 9.23 -7.94 4.57
N PRO A 48 8.70 -6.94 5.32
CA PRO A 48 8.20 -5.69 4.73
C PRO A 48 9.29 -4.66 4.38
N SER A 49 10.53 -4.90 4.81
CA SER A 49 11.73 -4.15 4.47
C SER A 49 12.94 -5.07 4.63
N VAL A 50 14.08 -4.68 4.03
CA VAL A 50 15.38 -5.30 4.30
C VAL A 50 16.30 -4.21 4.84
N GLU A 51 16.71 -4.31 6.09
CA GLU A 51 17.50 -3.27 6.77
C GLU A 51 19.01 -3.48 6.55
N ALA A 52 19.77 -2.39 6.50
CA ALA A 52 21.22 -2.47 6.42
C ALA A 52 21.82 -3.05 7.73
N PRO A 53 22.85 -3.92 7.66
CA PRO A 53 23.53 -4.43 8.84
C PRO A 53 23.98 -3.31 9.78
N SER A 54 23.61 -3.41 11.06
CA SER A 54 23.95 -2.39 12.05
C SER A 54 25.47 -2.22 12.14
N PRO A 55 26.00 -0.97 12.13
CA PRO A 55 27.42 -0.73 12.30
C PRO A 55 27.92 -1.39 13.59
N ARG A 56 28.90 -2.28 13.47
CA ARG A 56 29.50 -2.94 14.64
C ARG A 56 30.08 -1.85 15.57
N PRO A 57 29.82 -1.89 16.88
CA PRO A 57 30.55 -1.05 17.81
C PRO A 57 32.05 -1.23 17.59
N LYS A 58 32.80 -0.13 17.54
CA LYS A 58 34.26 -0.22 17.57
C LYS A 58 34.63 -0.92 18.86
N GLN A 59 35.36 -2.03 18.78
CA GLN A 59 35.95 -2.62 19.97
C GLN A 59 36.99 -1.63 20.49
N ASP A 60 36.72 -1.03 21.64
CA ASP A 60 37.72 -0.24 22.34
C ASP A 60 38.90 -1.16 22.66
N VAL A 61 40.04 -0.88 22.03
CA VAL A 61 41.29 -1.59 22.30
C VAL A 61 41.60 -1.37 23.78
N PRO A 62 41.68 -2.42 24.61
CA PRO A 62 41.84 -2.24 26.05
C PRO A 62 43.18 -1.55 26.29
N ALA A 63 43.11 -0.33 26.82
CA ALA A 63 44.29 0.45 27.18
C ALA A 63 45.18 -0.37 28.12
N LYS A 64 46.49 -0.35 27.87
CA LYS A 64 47.48 -0.96 28.78
C LYS A 64 47.21 -0.46 30.20
N ARG A 65 46.93 -1.39 31.12
CA ARG A 65 47.01 -1.08 32.55
C ARG A 65 48.47 -0.84 32.88
N GLU A 66 48.78 0.37 33.35
CA GLU A 66 49.98 0.61 34.13
C GLU A 66 49.65 0.26 35.59
N ASP A 67 50.40 -0.66 36.17
CA ASP A 67 50.18 -1.10 37.54
C ASP A 67 50.63 -0.02 38.54
N LYS A 68 49.67 0.74 39.06
CA LYS A 68 49.87 1.53 40.29
C LYS A 68 49.28 0.80 41.50
N LYS A 69 50.19 0.19 42.26
CA LYS A 69 49.99 -0.30 43.62
C LYS A 69 49.61 0.87 44.53
N ASP A 70 48.44 0.78 45.18
CA ASP A 70 48.11 1.56 46.37
C ASP A 70 47.38 0.70 47.41
N GLU A 71 47.37 1.13 48.67
CA GLU A 71 47.20 0.27 49.84
C GLU A 71 45.99 0.65 50.73
N LYS A 72 45.56 -0.30 51.56
CA LYS A 72 44.63 -0.20 52.71
C LYS A 72 43.13 0.03 52.45
N ARG A 73 42.34 -0.95 52.94
CA ARG A 73 40.99 -0.80 53.51
C ARG A 73 41.12 -0.41 55.01
N PRO A 74 40.10 0.15 55.70
CA PRO A 74 38.80 -0.48 56.01
C PRO A 74 37.60 0.35 55.50
N GLN A 75 36.34 -0.09 55.36
CA GLN A 75 35.50 -1.15 55.97
C GLN A 75 34.69 -0.70 57.20
N GLU A 76 33.44 -1.19 57.27
CA GLU A 76 32.32 -0.80 58.18
C GLU A 76 31.60 0.52 57.79
N ALA A 77 30.30 0.75 58.04
CA ALA A 77 29.28 -0.05 58.76
C ALA A 77 27.88 -0.04 58.06
N LYS A 78 26.87 -0.68 58.66
CA LYS A 78 25.46 -0.74 58.18
C LYS A 78 24.55 0.29 58.86
N ALA A 79 23.59 0.88 58.13
CA ALA A 79 22.19 1.18 58.49
C ALA A 79 21.60 2.12 57.40
N ALA A 80 20.39 2.00 56.83
CA ALA A 80 19.09 1.43 57.21
C ALA A 80 18.15 2.40 57.98
N THR A 81 16.92 2.52 57.46
CA THR A 81 15.74 3.24 58.00
C THR A 81 15.77 4.78 58.08
N GLY A 82 14.64 5.39 57.70
CA GLY A 82 14.36 6.83 57.68
C GLY A 82 13.12 7.08 56.82
N LYS A 83 12.13 7.85 57.30
CA LYS A 83 10.77 7.89 56.70
C LYS A 83 10.15 9.29 56.82
N ALA A 84 9.43 9.72 55.78
CA ALA A 84 8.60 10.95 55.74
C ALA A 84 9.41 12.28 55.84
N ASP A 85 8.90 13.46 55.49
CA ASP A 85 7.51 13.96 55.38
C ASP A 85 7.25 14.90 54.16
N GLN A 86 5.98 15.28 53.96
CA GLN A 86 5.49 16.42 53.13
C GLN A 86 5.15 17.62 54.08
N PRO A 87 4.49 18.75 53.69
CA PRO A 87 3.99 19.22 52.39
C PRO A 87 4.27 20.74 52.11
N ALA A 88 3.42 21.37 51.30
CA ALA A 88 3.12 22.83 51.19
C ALA A 88 4.09 23.74 50.40
N ASP A 89 3.65 24.83 49.74
CA ASP A 89 2.36 25.16 49.10
C ASP A 89 2.55 26.41 48.16
N SER A 90 1.47 26.92 47.57
CA SER A 90 1.31 28.13 46.72
C SER A 90 1.83 28.03 45.27
N SER A 91 1.12 28.44 44.20
CA SER A 91 0.18 29.56 43.92
C SER A 91 0.88 30.92 43.71
N ALA A 92 0.57 31.73 42.69
CA ALA A 92 -0.28 31.54 41.50
C ALA A 92 -0.08 32.66 40.45
N LYS A 93 -0.77 32.52 39.30
CA LYS A 93 -1.26 33.54 38.35
C LYS A 93 -0.34 34.22 37.30
N GLN A 94 -0.91 34.19 36.09
CA GLN A 94 -0.73 35.01 34.88
C GLN A 94 -1.19 36.48 35.10
N PRO A 95 -0.85 37.43 34.21
CA PRO A 95 -1.88 38.01 33.34
C PRO A 95 -1.43 38.27 31.88
N GLU A 96 -2.32 38.84 31.06
CA GLU A 96 -2.22 38.96 29.60
C GLU A 96 -2.03 40.41 29.10
N GLN A 97 -1.54 40.54 27.85
CA GLN A 97 -1.84 41.48 26.74
C GLN A 97 -2.44 42.91 26.96
N PRO A 98 -2.19 43.89 26.04
CA PRO A 98 -2.95 43.97 24.77
C PRO A 98 -2.17 44.48 23.53
N ALA A 99 -2.88 44.75 22.40
CA ALA A 99 -2.38 45.25 21.10
C ALA A 99 -2.74 46.75 20.87
N ALA A 100 -2.53 47.46 19.74
CA ALA A 100 -2.22 47.14 18.32
C ALA A 100 -1.35 48.31 17.69
N ALA A 101 -1.33 48.76 16.41
CA ALA A 101 -2.13 48.55 15.19
C ALA A 101 -1.38 48.99 13.89
N ASP A 102 -2.06 48.83 12.72
CA ASP A 102 -1.96 49.55 11.43
C ASP A 102 -0.63 49.81 10.66
N SER A 103 -0.58 49.34 9.40
CA SER A 103 -0.56 50.20 8.19
C SER A 103 -0.62 49.37 6.88
N LYS A 104 -0.93 50.02 5.72
CA LYS A 104 -1.14 49.39 4.39
C LYS A 104 -0.59 50.33 3.25
N PRO A 105 -0.74 50.07 1.92
CA PRO A 105 0.41 49.84 1.03
C PRO A 105 0.59 50.88 -0.12
N ALA A 106 1.70 50.82 -0.85
CA ALA A 106 1.91 51.51 -2.13
C ALA A 106 2.87 50.73 -3.09
N PRO A 107 2.87 50.97 -4.44
CA PRO A 107 3.39 50.00 -5.42
C PRO A 107 4.35 50.55 -6.51
N ASN A 108 4.71 49.67 -7.46
CA ASN A 108 5.22 49.90 -8.84
C ASN A 108 6.63 50.49 -9.07
N SER A 109 7.43 49.79 -9.89
CA SER A 109 7.74 50.24 -11.27
C SER A 109 8.51 49.17 -12.09
N ASP A 110 8.24 49.09 -13.39
CA ASP A 110 9.07 48.37 -14.38
C ASP A 110 10.28 49.22 -14.81
N ALA A 111 11.40 48.57 -15.17
CA ALA A 111 12.16 48.88 -16.39
C ALA A 111 13.44 48.02 -16.56
N SER A 112 13.65 47.55 -17.79
CA SER A 112 14.95 47.29 -18.43
C SER A 112 14.89 48.01 -19.80
N PRO A 113 16.01 48.34 -20.49
CA PRO A 113 17.10 47.41 -20.73
C PRO A 113 18.54 47.99 -20.84
N ALA A 114 19.48 47.05 -21.04
CA ALA A 114 20.70 47.16 -21.87
C ALA A 114 21.75 48.26 -21.59
N GLU A 115 22.91 47.82 -21.10
CA GLU A 115 24.18 48.17 -21.76
C GLU A 115 25.23 47.05 -21.61
N ALA A 116 26.03 46.83 -22.66
CA ALA A 116 27.13 45.86 -22.79
C ALA A 116 27.93 46.21 -24.07
N PRO A 117 29.22 45.82 -24.24
CA PRO A 117 29.95 44.82 -23.46
C PRO A 117 31.34 45.25 -22.96
N ALA A 118 31.90 44.48 -22.01
CA ALA A 118 33.33 44.40 -21.74
C ALA A 118 33.77 42.94 -21.66
N LYS A 119 34.88 42.59 -22.32
CA LYS A 119 35.37 41.20 -22.49
C LYS A 119 36.71 41.00 -21.78
N PRO A 120 36.82 40.07 -20.83
CA PRO A 120 38.10 39.46 -20.41
C PRO A 120 38.33 38.10 -21.09
N GLU A 121 39.53 37.56 -20.94
CA GLU A 121 40.02 36.39 -21.68
C GLU A 121 39.45 35.03 -21.24
N GLN A 122 39.50 34.07 -22.17
CA GLN A 122 39.25 32.66 -21.89
C GLN A 122 40.48 32.02 -21.22
N THR A 123 40.55 32.04 -19.89
CA THR A 123 41.46 31.13 -19.18
C THR A 123 40.90 29.71 -19.22
N GLN A 124 41.56 28.83 -19.97
CA GLN A 124 41.13 27.44 -20.17
C GLN A 124 41.42 26.59 -18.92
N ALA A 125 40.61 26.76 -17.88
CA ALA A 125 40.67 25.93 -16.68
C ALA A 125 40.39 24.46 -17.04
N ALA A 126 41.30 23.56 -16.66
CA ALA A 126 41.13 22.13 -16.89
C ALA A 126 39.88 21.63 -16.14
N ALA A 127 39.04 20.86 -16.84
CA ALA A 127 37.89 20.22 -16.19
C ALA A 127 38.39 19.30 -15.06
N PRO A 128 37.80 19.38 -13.85
CA PRO A 128 38.12 18.41 -12.80
C PRO A 128 37.80 17.01 -13.33
N ALA A 129 38.74 16.07 -13.16
CA ALA A 129 38.52 14.69 -13.55
C ALA A 129 37.23 14.19 -12.90
N ALA A 130 36.33 13.60 -13.70
CA ALA A 130 35.04 13.15 -13.22
C ALA A 130 35.25 12.18 -12.06
N ALA A 131 34.84 12.60 -10.85
CA ALA A 131 34.92 11.76 -9.68
C ALA A 131 34.10 10.50 -9.97
N SER A 132 34.78 9.35 -9.96
CA SER A 132 34.12 8.05 -10.14
C SER A 132 32.98 7.94 -9.15
N ALA A 133 31.76 7.76 -9.65
CA ALA A 133 30.60 7.54 -8.78
C ALA A 133 30.95 6.42 -7.78
N PRO A 134 30.65 6.59 -6.48
CA PRO A 134 31.01 5.61 -5.48
C PRO A 134 30.43 4.26 -5.87
N ALA A 135 31.29 3.23 -5.93
CA ALA A 135 30.88 1.90 -6.38
C ALA A 135 29.68 1.44 -5.55
N GLU A 136 28.55 1.18 -6.22
CA GLU A 136 27.30 0.80 -5.58
C GLU A 136 27.55 -0.44 -4.72
N ALA A 137 27.18 -0.36 -3.44
CA ALA A 137 27.36 -1.47 -2.51
C ALA A 137 26.59 -2.69 -3.01
N GLN A 138 27.31 -3.73 -3.44
CA GLN A 138 26.68 -5.02 -3.71
C GLN A 138 26.28 -5.66 -2.38
N ILE A 139 25.12 -6.32 -2.39
CA ILE A 139 24.58 -7.08 -1.28
C ILE A 139 24.27 -8.50 -1.78
N ASN A 140 24.07 -9.44 -0.86
CA ASN A 140 23.72 -10.81 -1.18
C ASN A 140 22.62 -11.27 -0.21
N GLU A 141 21.45 -10.66 -0.36
CA GLU A 141 20.25 -10.99 0.41
C GLU A 141 19.29 -11.79 -0.46
N GLU A 142 18.64 -12.80 0.10
CA GLU A 142 17.58 -13.56 -0.55
C GLU A 142 16.22 -13.19 0.03
N LEU A 143 15.17 -13.29 -0.79
CA LEU A 143 13.83 -12.87 -0.41
C LEU A 143 12.77 -13.80 -1.00
N ASP A 144 12.16 -14.63 -0.15
CA ASP A 144 10.99 -15.40 -0.53
C ASP A 144 9.79 -14.48 -0.75
N VAL A 145 9.09 -14.66 -1.87
CA VAL A 145 7.88 -13.93 -2.25
C VAL A 145 6.73 -14.93 -2.38
N LEU A 146 5.63 -14.69 -1.66
CA LEU A 146 4.42 -15.51 -1.70
C LEU A 146 3.36 -14.89 -2.61
N ILE A 147 2.84 -15.70 -3.53
CA ILE A 147 1.77 -15.35 -4.46
C ILE A 147 0.64 -16.39 -4.38
N THR A 148 -0.58 -15.94 -4.08
CA THR A 148 -1.75 -16.83 -3.96
C THR A 148 -3.05 -16.06 -4.14
N MET A 149 -4.17 -16.72 -4.44
CA MET A 149 -5.50 -16.11 -4.34
C MET A 149 -6.05 -16.41 -2.94
N MET A 150 -6.64 -15.43 -2.25
CA MET A 150 -7.19 -15.63 -0.92
C MET A 150 -8.40 -14.76 -0.61
N ARG A 151 -9.11 -15.11 0.48
CA ARG A 151 -10.05 -14.24 1.18
C ARG A 151 -9.37 -13.70 2.45
N PRO A 152 -9.04 -12.39 2.55
CA PRO A 152 -8.20 -11.87 3.64
C PRO A 152 -8.82 -12.02 5.03
N PHE A 153 -10.12 -11.75 5.17
CA PHE A 153 -10.79 -11.79 6.46
C PHE A 153 -11.11 -13.21 6.94
N GLN A 154 -11.38 -14.15 6.03
CA GLN A 154 -11.58 -15.56 6.37
C GLN A 154 -10.26 -16.30 6.63
N TYR A 155 -9.12 -15.70 6.22
CA TYR A 155 -7.80 -16.33 6.17
C TYR A 155 -7.85 -17.71 5.47
N GLU A 156 -8.44 -17.70 4.29
CA GLU A 156 -8.76 -18.85 3.44
C GLU A 156 -8.06 -18.68 2.08
N GLY A 157 -7.26 -19.67 1.68
CA GLY A 157 -6.68 -19.72 0.33
C GLY A 157 -7.70 -20.20 -0.70
N LEU A 158 -7.54 -19.75 -1.94
CA LEU A 158 -8.29 -20.16 -3.12
C LEU A 158 -7.33 -20.69 -4.20
N VAL A 159 -7.81 -21.56 -5.08
CA VAL A 159 -6.99 -22.13 -6.17
C VAL A 159 -6.61 -21.03 -7.17
N MET A 160 -5.31 -20.78 -7.34
CA MET A 160 -4.77 -19.78 -8.26
C MET A 160 -3.89 -20.41 -9.35
N ASP A 161 -4.18 -20.12 -10.62
CA ASP A 161 -3.29 -20.49 -11.73
C ASP A 161 -2.12 -19.50 -11.89
N MET A 162 -1.06 -19.96 -12.57
CA MET A 162 0.14 -19.15 -12.78
C MET A 162 -0.22 -17.81 -13.45
N PRO A 163 0.33 -16.67 -12.96
CA PRO A 163 0.03 -15.36 -13.53
C PRO A 163 0.40 -15.25 -15.03
N GLN A 164 -0.07 -14.17 -15.66
CA GLN A 164 0.34 -13.82 -17.02
C GLN A 164 1.74 -13.20 -17.03
N MET A 165 2.07 -12.42 -16.01
CA MET A 165 3.37 -11.79 -15.81
C MET A 165 3.66 -11.68 -14.31
N PHE A 166 4.92 -11.94 -13.93
CA PHE A 166 5.49 -11.57 -12.63
C PHE A 166 6.86 -10.95 -12.90
N ALA A 167 7.13 -9.80 -12.29
CA ALA A 167 8.38 -9.06 -12.47
C ALA A 167 8.68 -8.17 -11.26
N VAL A 168 9.91 -7.67 -11.18
CA VAL A 168 10.32 -6.67 -10.19
C VAL A 168 11.02 -5.48 -10.88
N LEU A 169 10.76 -4.29 -10.37
CA LEU A 169 11.40 -3.03 -10.78
C LEU A 169 12.25 -2.52 -9.61
N ARG A 170 13.59 -2.39 -9.77
CA ARG A 170 14.43 -1.67 -8.79
C ARG A 170 14.58 -0.20 -9.19
N TYR A 171 14.31 0.66 -8.22
CA TYR A 171 14.64 2.08 -8.25
C TYR A 171 15.74 2.36 -7.21
N ASP A 172 16.69 3.24 -7.54
CA ASP A 172 17.85 3.60 -6.74
C ASP A 172 18.27 5.05 -7.08
N SER A 173 19.38 5.55 -6.52
CA SER A 173 19.89 6.90 -6.83
C SER A 173 20.38 7.04 -8.28
N ALA A 174 20.89 5.96 -8.90
CA ALA A 174 21.41 5.95 -10.26
C ALA A 174 20.32 5.83 -11.34
N THR A 175 19.11 5.37 -10.98
CA THR A 175 18.00 5.09 -11.90
C THR A 175 17.76 6.26 -12.87
N PRO A 176 17.97 6.06 -14.18
CA PRO A 176 17.92 7.14 -15.17
C PRO A 176 16.53 7.78 -15.29
N ILE A 177 16.51 9.04 -15.72
CA ILE A 177 15.31 9.71 -16.20
C ILE A 177 15.43 9.85 -17.73
N LYS A 178 14.36 9.49 -18.46
CA LYS A 178 14.20 9.79 -19.89
C LYS A 178 12.85 10.46 -20.07
N ASP A 179 12.81 11.61 -20.74
CA ASP A 179 11.58 12.36 -21.03
C ASP A 179 10.71 12.66 -19.79
N GLY A 180 11.37 12.88 -18.64
CA GLY A 180 10.73 13.09 -17.33
C GLY A 180 10.33 11.81 -16.59
N VAL A 181 10.40 10.64 -17.23
CA VAL A 181 9.98 9.34 -16.68
C VAL A 181 11.18 8.53 -16.18
N ALA A 182 11.11 8.01 -14.96
CA ALA A 182 12.14 7.14 -14.40
C ALA A 182 12.19 5.77 -15.10
N GLN A 183 13.39 5.26 -15.32
CA GLN A 183 13.68 4.03 -16.06
C GLN A 183 14.30 2.98 -15.11
N PRO A 184 13.49 2.32 -14.26
CA PRO A 184 13.99 1.34 -13.28
C PRO A 184 14.63 0.12 -13.95
N GLU A 185 15.48 -0.59 -13.21
CA GLU A 185 15.97 -1.90 -13.61
C GLU A 185 14.81 -2.91 -13.51
N ARG A 186 14.34 -3.44 -14.64
CA ARG A 186 13.34 -4.52 -14.69
C ARG A 186 14.03 -5.87 -14.72
N ARG A 187 13.55 -6.80 -13.89
CA ARG A 187 13.74 -8.25 -14.06
C ARG A 187 12.38 -8.93 -14.15
N ASP A 188 12.18 -9.72 -15.20
CA ASP A 188 11.01 -10.59 -15.34
C ASP A 188 11.29 -11.91 -14.63
N LEU A 189 10.42 -12.27 -13.69
CA LEU A 189 10.60 -13.36 -12.72
C LEU A 189 9.58 -14.50 -12.90
N LEU A 190 8.79 -14.48 -13.97
CA LEU A 190 7.74 -15.48 -14.23
C LEU A 190 8.29 -16.91 -14.35
N GLY A 191 9.53 -17.05 -14.84
CA GLY A 191 10.24 -18.34 -14.92
C GLY A 191 10.82 -18.82 -13.59
N ASP A 192 10.89 -17.94 -12.58
CA ASP A 192 11.43 -18.24 -11.25
C ASP A 192 10.30 -18.64 -10.26
N LEU A 193 9.09 -18.86 -10.76
CA LEU A 193 7.93 -19.27 -9.96
C LEU A 193 7.86 -20.79 -9.79
N GLU A 194 8.00 -21.25 -8.55
CA GLU A 194 7.76 -22.64 -8.15
C GLU A 194 6.32 -22.85 -7.67
N GLU A 195 5.71 -23.99 -8.00
CA GLU A 195 4.40 -24.37 -7.44
C GLU A 195 4.58 -24.83 -5.99
N ILE A 196 3.89 -24.16 -5.06
CA ILE A 196 3.91 -24.45 -3.62
C ILE A 196 2.47 -24.65 -3.10
N ARG A 197 2.35 -25.06 -1.83
CA ARG A 197 1.05 -25.08 -1.13
C ARG A 197 0.98 -24.03 -0.03
N TYR A 198 -0.07 -23.23 -0.05
CA TYR A 198 -0.38 -22.26 1.02
C TYR A 198 -1.87 -22.31 1.36
N LEU A 199 -2.21 -22.29 2.66
CA LEU A 199 -3.58 -22.47 3.17
C LEU A 199 -4.32 -23.64 2.49
N ASN A 200 -3.63 -24.77 2.32
CA ASN A 200 -4.05 -26.00 1.64
C ASN A 200 -4.33 -25.90 0.12
N GLN A 201 -4.18 -24.73 -0.52
CA GLN A 201 -4.37 -24.56 -1.97
C GLN A 201 -3.06 -24.48 -2.76
N LYS A 202 -3.17 -24.59 -4.09
CA LYS A 202 -2.10 -24.28 -5.04
C LYS A 202 -1.75 -22.78 -4.96
N ALA A 203 -0.48 -22.49 -4.77
CA ALA A 203 0.10 -21.15 -4.68
C ALA A 203 1.45 -21.13 -5.40
N TRP A 204 2.06 -19.96 -5.51
CA TRP A 204 3.35 -19.77 -6.19
C TRP A 204 4.34 -19.10 -5.23
N GLY A 205 5.56 -19.60 -5.23
CA GLY A 205 6.70 -19.02 -4.51
C GLY A 205 7.79 -18.61 -5.49
N ALA A 206 8.60 -17.62 -5.12
CA ALA A 206 9.87 -17.33 -5.77
C ALA A 206 10.87 -16.87 -4.72
N ASN A 207 12.10 -17.42 -4.74
CA ASN A 207 13.22 -16.85 -3.99
C ASN A 207 13.91 -15.83 -4.89
N VAL A 208 13.90 -14.55 -4.47
CA VAL A 208 14.39 -13.44 -5.29
C VAL A 208 15.68 -12.89 -4.71
N ALA A 209 16.79 -13.14 -5.39
CA ALA A 209 18.07 -12.51 -5.07
C ALA A 209 17.99 -10.98 -5.17
N LEU A 210 18.40 -10.30 -4.10
CA LEU A 210 18.56 -8.85 -3.99
C LEU A 210 20.06 -8.55 -3.98
N THR A 211 20.56 -7.99 -5.09
CA THR A 211 22.00 -7.80 -5.34
C THR A 211 22.50 -6.37 -5.09
N LYS A 212 21.60 -5.41 -4.87
CA LYS A 212 21.91 -4.00 -4.55
C LYS A 212 20.86 -3.38 -3.62
N PRO A 213 21.20 -2.37 -2.80
CA PRO A 213 20.26 -1.44 -2.21
C PRO A 213 19.31 -0.84 -3.27
N GLY A 214 18.07 -0.57 -2.88
CA GLY A 214 17.06 -0.03 -3.78
C GLY A 214 15.64 -0.15 -3.23
N LEU A 215 14.72 0.58 -3.84
CA LEU A 215 13.30 0.33 -3.70
C LEU A 215 12.87 -0.69 -4.76
N TYR A 216 12.44 -1.86 -4.34
CA TYR A 216 11.94 -2.92 -5.22
C TYR A 216 10.40 -2.88 -5.26
N GLN A 217 9.83 -2.71 -6.45
CA GLN A 217 8.38 -2.82 -6.69
C GLN A 217 8.10 -4.12 -7.43
N PHE A 218 7.47 -5.08 -6.75
CA PHE A 218 7.06 -6.35 -7.33
C PHE A 218 5.68 -6.20 -7.95
N ILE A 219 5.50 -6.73 -9.16
CA ILE A 219 4.29 -6.52 -9.97
C ILE A 219 3.81 -7.84 -10.59
N ILE A 220 2.49 -8.01 -10.64
CA ILE A 220 1.81 -9.13 -11.31
C ILE A 220 0.74 -8.60 -12.27
N GLU A 221 0.62 -9.26 -13.42
CA GLU A 221 -0.65 -9.29 -14.16
C GLU A 221 -1.24 -10.70 -14.05
N GLY A 222 -2.42 -10.80 -13.46
CA GLY A 222 -3.19 -12.03 -13.37
C GLY A 222 -3.88 -12.35 -14.69
N ARG A 223 -4.13 -13.64 -14.93
CA ARG A 223 -5.05 -14.11 -15.97
C ARG A 223 -6.49 -13.92 -15.48
N PRO A 224 -7.49 -13.70 -16.36
CA PRO A 224 -8.89 -13.73 -15.96
C PRO A 224 -9.27 -15.09 -15.36
N TRP A 225 -9.67 -15.10 -14.09
CA TRP A 225 -9.97 -16.29 -13.29
C TRP A 225 -11.48 -16.36 -12.99
N TRP A 226 -12.05 -17.57 -12.98
CA TRP A 226 -13.51 -17.77 -12.89
C TRP A 226 -14.01 -17.86 -11.44
N ASP A 227 -14.62 -16.78 -10.96
CA ASP A 227 -15.28 -16.68 -9.66
C ASP A 227 -16.66 -17.33 -9.72
N ALA A 228 -16.67 -18.66 -9.68
CA ALA A 228 -17.88 -19.49 -9.80
C ALA A 228 -18.95 -19.15 -8.75
N ALA A 229 -18.57 -18.63 -7.58
CA ALA A 229 -19.49 -18.21 -6.52
C ALA A 229 -20.27 -16.93 -6.87
N HIS A 230 -19.73 -16.07 -7.75
CA HIS A 230 -20.34 -14.82 -8.18
C HIS A 230 -20.64 -14.76 -9.69
N GLY A 231 -20.39 -15.84 -10.44
CA GLY A 231 -20.75 -15.97 -11.86
C GLY A 231 -19.99 -15.02 -12.80
N ARG A 232 -18.77 -14.61 -12.43
CA ARG A 232 -17.96 -13.58 -13.12
C ARG A 232 -16.50 -14.01 -13.28
N PHE A 233 -15.76 -13.29 -14.11
CA PHE A 233 -14.31 -13.33 -14.12
C PHE A 233 -13.71 -12.23 -13.22
N LEU A 234 -12.58 -12.52 -12.60
CA LEU A 234 -11.72 -11.56 -11.90
C LEU A 234 -10.37 -11.47 -12.64
N GLN A 235 -9.87 -10.26 -12.88
CA GLN A 235 -8.49 -10.06 -13.35
C GLN A 235 -7.79 -9.01 -12.47
N HIS A 236 -6.64 -9.38 -11.90
CA HIS A 236 -5.92 -8.54 -10.95
C HIS A 236 -4.58 -8.03 -11.49
N TYR A 237 -4.39 -6.73 -11.40
CA TYR A 237 -3.10 -6.06 -11.51
C TYR A 237 -2.61 -5.81 -10.09
N VAL A 238 -1.52 -6.47 -9.69
CA VAL A 238 -1.06 -6.47 -8.28
C VAL A 238 0.28 -5.78 -8.18
N LYS A 239 0.47 -5.00 -7.11
CA LYS A 239 1.73 -4.35 -6.76
C LYS A 239 2.00 -4.45 -5.25
N THR A 240 3.26 -4.61 -4.89
CA THR A 240 3.77 -4.41 -3.51
C THR A 240 5.14 -3.75 -3.56
N THR A 241 5.61 -3.22 -2.44
CA THR A 241 6.83 -2.39 -2.38
C THR A 241 7.72 -2.79 -1.21
N LEU A 242 9.00 -2.99 -1.49
CA LEU A 242 10.04 -3.37 -0.53
C LEU A 242 11.20 -2.36 -0.58
N PRO A 243 11.42 -1.55 0.48
CA PRO A 243 12.67 -0.81 0.63
C PRO A 243 13.79 -1.75 1.08
N VAL A 244 14.93 -1.68 0.39
CA VAL A 244 16.16 -2.39 0.71
C VAL A 244 17.23 -1.38 1.07
N TYR A 245 17.76 -1.50 2.29
CA TYR A 245 18.76 -0.64 2.92
C TYR A 245 18.32 0.83 2.94
N GLY A 246 17.06 1.09 3.28
CA GLY A 246 16.50 2.43 3.48
C GLY A 246 16.26 3.25 2.21
N VAL A 247 16.46 2.70 1.01
CA VAL A 247 16.22 3.43 -0.25
C VAL A 247 14.72 3.58 -0.50
N GLU A 248 14.24 4.82 -0.55
CA GLU A 248 12.82 5.13 -0.82
C GLU A 248 12.52 5.70 -2.21
N ARG A 249 13.52 6.10 -3.02
CA ARG A 249 13.26 6.70 -4.36
C ARG A 249 12.41 5.75 -5.22
N GLY A 250 11.26 6.25 -5.70
CA GLY A 250 10.38 5.54 -6.64
C GLY A 250 9.00 5.16 -6.10
N TRP A 251 8.74 5.23 -4.78
CA TRP A 251 7.51 4.67 -4.18
C TRP A 251 6.21 5.34 -4.66
N SER A 252 6.29 6.60 -5.06
CA SER A 252 5.20 7.44 -5.56
C SER A 252 5.11 7.48 -7.08
N LEU A 253 5.88 6.64 -7.80
CA LEU A 253 5.85 6.57 -9.26
C LEU A 253 4.93 5.44 -9.76
N PRO A 254 4.29 5.62 -10.93
CA PRO A 254 3.60 4.53 -11.60
C PRO A 254 4.59 3.49 -12.13
N VAL A 255 4.19 2.22 -12.14
CA VAL A 255 4.93 1.11 -12.75
C VAL A 255 4.51 0.84 -14.20
N GLY A 256 3.44 1.49 -14.66
CA GLY A 256 2.90 1.32 -16.01
C GLY A 256 1.95 0.12 -16.13
N GLN A 257 1.34 -0.32 -15.02
CA GLN A 257 0.25 -1.30 -15.07
C GLN A 257 -1.00 -0.65 -15.68
N ARG A 258 -1.78 -1.45 -16.43
CA ARG A 258 -3.00 -0.97 -17.10
C ARG A 258 -4.01 -0.39 -16.11
N PHE A 259 -4.20 -1.08 -14.98
CA PHE A 259 -4.99 -0.62 -13.85
C PHE A 259 -4.06 -0.60 -12.64
N GLU A 260 -3.87 0.56 -12.02
CA GLU A 260 -2.81 0.75 -11.03
C GLU A 260 -3.28 1.60 -9.83
N ILE A 261 -2.70 1.34 -8.65
CA ILE A 261 -2.73 2.25 -7.51
C ILE A 261 -1.33 2.84 -7.31
N VAL A 262 -1.24 4.17 -7.32
CA VAL A 262 -0.01 4.92 -7.01
C VAL A 262 -0.19 5.54 -5.61
N PRO A 263 0.63 5.19 -4.61
CA PRO A 263 0.51 5.76 -3.28
C PRO A 263 0.81 7.27 -3.26
N LEU A 264 0.08 7.99 -2.41
CA LEU A 264 0.32 9.39 -2.03
C LEU A 264 0.92 9.52 -0.62
N ALA A 265 0.77 8.49 0.21
CA ALA A 265 1.50 8.29 1.45
C ALA A 265 2.53 7.15 1.29
N ARG A 266 3.69 7.27 1.93
CA ARG A 266 4.77 6.27 1.81
C ARG A 266 4.29 4.90 2.29
N PRO A 267 4.33 3.84 1.47
CA PRO A 267 3.63 2.57 1.76
C PRO A 267 4.38 1.61 2.70
N PHE A 268 5.46 2.07 3.36
CA PHE A 268 6.32 1.25 4.23
C PHE A 268 6.90 2.08 5.38
N GLY A 269 7.32 1.38 6.44
CA GLY A 269 7.69 2.01 7.72
C GLY A 269 6.48 2.71 8.35
N LEU A 270 5.32 2.07 8.29
CA LEU A 270 4.04 2.55 8.80
C LEU A 270 3.72 1.83 10.12
N THR A 271 3.27 2.57 11.14
CA THR A 271 2.91 2.01 12.46
C THR A 271 1.44 2.27 12.73
N ALA A 272 0.69 1.27 13.24
CA ALA A 272 -0.73 1.45 13.52
C ALA A 272 -0.96 2.42 14.71
N PRO A 273 -1.92 3.36 14.63
CA PRO A 273 -2.77 3.67 13.47
C PRO A 273 -2.03 4.51 12.41
N ALA A 274 -2.06 4.06 11.15
CA ALA A 274 -1.43 4.75 10.02
C ALA A 274 -2.47 5.37 9.06
N MET A 275 -2.11 6.41 8.33
CA MET A 275 -2.89 6.91 7.18
C MET A 275 -2.29 6.36 5.88
N PHE A 276 -3.13 5.77 5.03
CA PHE A 276 -2.76 5.41 3.66
C PHE A 276 -3.65 6.17 2.67
N SER A 277 -3.05 6.71 1.62
CA SER A 277 -3.74 7.41 0.54
C SER A 277 -3.06 7.12 -0.79
N GLY A 278 -3.81 7.27 -1.88
CA GLY A 278 -3.32 6.95 -3.23
C GLY A 278 -4.19 7.55 -4.33
N VAL A 279 -3.70 7.45 -5.56
CA VAL A 279 -4.43 7.71 -6.81
C VAL A 279 -4.67 6.39 -7.51
N VAL A 280 -5.91 6.15 -7.96
CA VAL A 280 -6.23 5.05 -8.87
C VAL A 280 -6.06 5.52 -10.31
N LEU A 281 -5.30 4.77 -11.12
CA LEU A 281 -5.05 5.04 -12.54
C LEU A 281 -5.63 3.94 -13.43
N MET A 282 -6.25 4.32 -14.54
CA MET A 282 -6.63 3.45 -15.67
C MET A 282 -5.95 3.95 -16.94
N ASP A 283 -5.24 3.08 -17.65
CA ASP A 283 -4.45 3.41 -18.85
C ASP A 283 -3.57 4.67 -18.63
N GLY A 284 -2.94 4.75 -17.44
CA GLY A 284 -2.09 5.85 -16.98
C GLY A 284 -2.82 7.13 -16.49
N LYS A 285 -4.15 7.18 -16.53
CA LYS A 285 -4.96 8.39 -16.23
C LYS A 285 -5.75 8.24 -14.93
N PRO A 286 -5.90 9.30 -14.11
CA PRO A 286 -6.71 9.24 -12.90
C PRO A 286 -8.16 8.79 -13.12
N LEU A 287 -8.61 7.84 -12.30
CA LEU A 287 -9.91 7.17 -12.45
C LEU A 287 -10.90 7.63 -11.36
N PRO A 288 -11.86 8.52 -11.66
CA PRO A 288 -12.81 9.05 -10.68
C PRO A 288 -13.98 8.08 -10.37
N ALA A 289 -14.61 8.25 -9.21
CA ALA A 289 -15.76 7.49 -8.70
C ALA A 289 -15.59 5.95 -8.58
N ALA A 290 -14.39 5.43 -8.82
CA ALA A 290 -14.05 4.01 -8.70
C ALA A 290 -14.33 3.49 -7.29
N SER A 291 -14.75 2.23 -7.18
CA SER A 291 -14.92 1.57 -5.89
C SER A 291 -13.55 1.19 -5.35
N VAL A 292 -13.19 1.66 -4.15
CA VAL A 292 -11.94 1.27 -3.48
C VAL A 292 -12.28 0.63 -2.15
N ARG A 293 -11.63 -0.49 -1.80
CA ARG A 293 -11.76 -1.13 -0.50
C ARG A 293 -10.39 -1.36 0.15
N MET A 294 -10.39 -1.46 1.46
CA MET A 294 -9.20 -1.69 2.27
C MET A 294 -9.48 -2.83 3.26
N ALA A 295 -8.77 -3.95 3.12
CA ALA A 295 -8.99 -5.16 3.91
C ALA A 295 -7.67 -5.67 4.52
N ARG A 296 -7.70 -6.10 5.78
CA ARG A 296 -6.55 -6.69 6.49
C ARG A 296 -6.60 -8.21 6.43
N ILE A 297 -5.45 -8.87 6.38
CA ILE A 297 -5.40 -10.33 6.60
C ILE A 297 -5.67 -10.62 8.09
N ASN A 298 -6.76 -11.33 8.36
CA ASN A 298 -7.21 -11.72 9.70
C ASN A 298 -6.53 -13.03 10.14
N THR A 299 -5.20 -13.00 10.29
CA THR A 299 -4.43 -14.19 10.69
C THR A 299 -4.86 -14.76 12.04
N GLU A 300 -5.36 -13.91 12.93
CA GLU A 300 -5.91 -14.26 14.24
C GLU A 300 -7.33 -14.86 14.20
N LYS A 301 -7.99 -14.88 13.03
CA LYS A 301 -9.37 -15.37 12.82
C LYS A 301 -10.41 -14.77 13.77
N ARG A 302 -10.23 -13.49 14.12
CA ARG A 302 -11.16 -12.72 14.97
C ARG A 302 -12.50 -12.58 14.26
N SER A 303 -13.60 -12.83 14.97
CA SER A 303 -14.95 -12.54 14.47
C SER A 303 -15.29 -11.05 14.57
N VAL A 304 -16.18 -10.58 13.71
CA VAL A 304 -16.68 -9.20 13.70
C VAL A 304 -18.22 -9.18 13.69
N PRO A 305 -18.89 -8.07 14.10
CA PRO A 305 -20.34 -8.05 14.26
C PRO A 305 -21.14 -8.24 12.96
N THR A 306 -20.63 -7.77 11.83
CA THR A 306 -21.24 -7.90 10.49
C THR A 306 -20.15 -7.91 9.42
N SER A 307 -20.48 -8.38 8.20
CA SER A 307 -19.55 -8.37 7.06
C SER A 307 -19.04 -6.98 6.67
N TRP A 308 -19.75 -5.90 7.05
CA TRP A 308 -19.31 -4.51 6.90
C TRP A 308 -18.12 -4.10 7.80
N HIS A 309 -17.60 -5.03 8.59
CA HIS A 309 -16.38 -4.87 9.40
C HIS A 309 -15.21 -5.74 8.87
N GLU A 310 -15.41 -6.49 7.77
CA GLU A 310 -14.36 -7.30 7.13
C GLU A 310 -13.45 -6.45 6.23
N ASP A 311 -14.01 -5.40 5.62
CA ASP A 311 -13.29 -4.37 4.85
C ASP A 311 -13.81 -2.96 5.19
N ILE A 312 -13.08 -1.94 4.72
CA ILE A 312 -13.50 -0.53 4.73
C ILE A 312 -13.64 -0.08 3.28
N ALA A 313 -14.76 0.57 2.94
CA ALA A 313 -15.04 1.02 1.57
C ALA A 313 -14.95 2.55 1.41
N ALA A 314 -14.44 2.98 0.26
CA ALA A 314 -14.39 4.38 -0.17
C ALA A 314 -14.66 4.49 -1.69
N ARG A 315 -14.67 5.72 -2.21
CA ARG A 315 -14.66 6.01 -3.64
C ARG A 315 -13.61 7.07 -3.97
N THR A 316 -13.06 7.01 -5.17
CA THR A 316 -12.12 8.04 -5.63
C THR A 316 -12.83 9.35 -5.97
N ASN A 317 -12.16 10.47 -5.71
CA ASN A 317 -12.64 11.80 -6.11
C ASN A 317 -12.37 12.08 -7.61
N ASN A 318 -12.67 13.30 -8.07
CA ASN A 318 -12.48 13.72 -9.47
C ASN A 318 -11.02 13.65 -10.00
N LYS A 319 -10.03 13.50 -9.10
CA LYS A 319 -8.61 13.32 -9.43
C LYS A 319 -8.13 11.87 -9.19
N GLY A 320 -9.04 10.92 -9.01
CA GLY A 320 -8.67 9.53 -8.69
C GLY A 320 -8.17 9.30 -7.26
N GLU A 321 -8.15 10.32 -6.40
CA GLU A 321 -7.56 10.28 -5.05
C GLU A 321 -8.50 9.60 -4.03
N PHE A 322 -7.95 8.85 -3.08
CA PHE A 322 -8.65 8.24 -1.93
C PHE A 322 -7.76 8.20 -0.66
N ALA A 323 -8.35 7.95 0.51
CA ALA A 323 -7.62 7.76 1.77
C ALA A 323 -8.33 6.79 2.75
N PHE A 324 -7.56 6.11 3.61
CA PHE A 324 -8.00 5.19 4.66
C PHE A 324 -7.11 5.29 5.91
N VAL A 325 -7.70 5.08 7.10
CA VAL A 325 -6.94 4.89 8.35
C VAL A 325 -6.81 3.40 8.64
N LEU A 326 -5.57 2.93 8.79
CA LEU A 326 -5.20 1.54 9.04
C LEU A 326 -4.94 1.36 10.53
N ASN A 327 -5.97 0.92 11.24
CA ASN A 327 -6.02 0.94 12.70
C ASN A 327 -5.38 -0.27 13.39
N GLN A 328 -4.85 -1.24 12.64
CA GLN A 328 -4.31 -2.51 13.16
C GLN A 328 -3.05 -2.95 12.39
N PRO A 329 -2.09 -3.60 13.06
CA PRO A 329 -0.87 -4.10 12.42
C PRO A 329 -1.09 -5.38 11.60
N GLY A 330 -0.28 -5.57 10.57
CA GLY A 330 -0.32 -6.70 9.64
C GLY A 330 -0.34 -6.27 8.17
N TRP A 331 -0.57 -7.24 7.29
CA TRP A 331 -0.73 -7.00 5.85
C TRP A 331 -2.14 -6.48 5.53
N TRP A 332 -2.18 -5.39 4.75
CA TRP A 332 -3.38 -4.77 4.21
C TRP A 332 -3.36 -4.79 2.68
N CYS A 333 -4.51 -5.06 2.07
CA CYS A 333 -4.75 -4.94 0.64
C CYS A 333 -5.66 -3.74 0.37
N CYS A 334 -5.17 -2.79 -0.41
CA CYS A 334 -6.00 -1.80 -1.07
C CYS A 334 -6.44 -2.33 -2.43
N MET A 335 -7.75 -2.43 -2.66
CA MET A 335 -8.32 -2.96 -3.90
C MET A 335 -9.24 -1.90 -4.53
N ALA A 336 -8.80 -1.30 -5.63
CA ALA A 336 -9.68 -0.54 -6.52
C ALA A 336 -10.29 -1.48 -7.57
N SER A 337 -11.57 -1.34 -7.91
CA SER A 337 -12.22 -2.19 -8.91
C SER A 337 -13.24 -1.49 -9.80
N ILE A 338 -13.36 -2.00 -11.04
CA ILE A 338 -14.32 -1.60 -12.06
C ILE A 338 -14.81 -2.82 -12.86
N PRO A 339 -15.96 -2.74 -13.55
CA PRO A 339 -16.26 -3.66 -14.64
C PRO A 339 -15.23 -3.54 -15.78
N GLY A 340 -14.92 -4.67 -16.42
CA GLY A 340 -14.23 -4.75 -17.71
C GLY A 340 -15.12 -5.40 -18.77
N ASP A 341 -14.60 -5.54 -19.98
CA ASP A 341 -15.34 -6.15 -21.10
C ASP A 341 -15.73 -7.62 -20.81
N PRO A 342 -16.99 -8.04 -21.06
CA PRO A 342 -17.43 -9.40 -20.79
C PRO A 342 -16.64 -10.48 -21.52
N LEU A 343 -16.28 -11.55 -20.80
CA LEU A 343 -15.56 -12.70 -21.34
C LEU A 343 -16.49 -13.89 -21.55
N LYS A 344 -16.09 -14.83 -22.43
CA LYS A 344 -16.85 -16.06 -22.67
C LYS A 344 -16.70 -17.02 -21.49
N GLY A 345 -17.81 -17.29 -20.80
CA GLY A 345 -17.88 -18.19 -19.65
C GLY A 345 -17.82 -19.68 -20.00
N PRO A 346 -17.76 -20.56 -18.99
CA PRO A 346 -17.73 -22.02 -19.18
C PRO A 346 -18.98 -22.59 -19.88
N ASP A 347 -20.12 -21.90 -19.79
CA ASP A 347 -21.37 -22.22 -20.51
C ASP A 347 -21.42 -21.63 -21.93
N GLY A 348 -20.32 -21.00 -22.38
CA GLY A 348 -20.20 -20.35 -23.68
C GLY A 348 -20.88 -18.99 -23.78
N GLN A 349 -21.55 -18.50 -22.74
CA GLN A 349 -22.23 -17.21 -22.72
C GLN A 349 -21.30 -16.07 -22.26
N PRO A 350 -21.58 -14.80 -22.61
CA PRO A 350 -20.88 -13.67 -22.01
C PRO A 350 -21.10 -13.61 -20.49
N LYS A 351 -20.01 -13.42 -19.74
CA LYS A 351 -20.00 -13.24 -18.27
C LYS A 351 -19.30 -11.93 -17.91
N PRO A 352 -19.71 -11.23 -16.85
CA PRO A 352 -19.03 -10.02 -16.40
C PRO A 352 -17.55 -10.28 -16.11
N LEU A 353 -16.70 -9.34 -16.49
CA LEU A 353 -15.33 -9.24 -15.99
C LEU A 353 -15.30 -8.13 -14.94
N GLN A 354 -14.64 -8.38 -13.81
CA GLN A 354 -14.23 -7.34 -12.87
C GLN A 354 -12.72 -7.23 -12.92
N LEU A 355 -12.23 -6.03 -13.24
CA LEU A 355 -10.83 -5.67 -13.10
C LEU A 355 -10.58 -5.22 -11.66
N GLY A 356 -9.40 -5.54 -11.12
CA GLY A 356 -8.92 -5.06 -9.83
C GLY A 356 -7.48 -4.55 -9.92
N ALA A 357 -7.22 -3.37 -9.38
CA ALA A 357 -5.88 -2.90 -9.04
C ALA A 357 -5.67 -3.13 -7.54
N LEU A 358 -4.69 -3.95 -7.19
CA LEU A 358 -4.43 -4.43 -5.84
C LEU A 358 -3.06 -3.92 -5.39
N PHE A 359 -3.01 -3.20 -4.27
CA PHE A 359 -1.77 -2.72 -3.67
C PHE A 359 -1.63 -3.26 -2.24
N TRP A 360 -0.56 -4.00 -2.00
CA TRP A 360 -0.27 -4.58 -0.68
C TRP A 360 0.76 -3.74 0.08
N LEU A 361 0.52 -3.58 1.39
CA LEU A 361 1.41 -2.90 2.31
C LEU A 361 1.33 -3.52 3.71
N TYR A 362 2.40 -3.37 4.48
CA TYR A 362 2.48 -3.81 5.86
C TYR A 362 2.38 -2.61 6.81
N VAL A 363 1.72 -2.82 7.95
CA VAL A 363 1.67 -1.87 9.06
C VAL A 363 2.22 -2.56 10.31
N ASP A 364 3.28 -2.00 10.89
CA ASP A 364 3.89 -2.48 12.13
C ASP A 364 3.02 -2.15 13.36
N SER A 365 3.21 -2.93 14.43
CA SER A 365 2.57 -2.64 15.72
C SER A 365 3.17 -1.38 16.35
N PRO A 366 2.38 -0.51 17.00
CA PRO A 366 2.93 0.38 18.00
C PRO A 366 3.65 -0.48 19.04
N ALA A 367 4.88 -0.08 19.39
CA ALA A 367 5.83 -1.03 19.96
C ALA A 367 5.54 -1.36 21.43
N SER A 368 5.25 -2.63 21.68
CA SER A 368 5.60 -3.32 22.92
C SER A 368 6.42 -4.55 22.56
N GLU A 369 7.62 -4.64 23.14
CA GLU A 369 8.73 -5.51 22.72
C GLU A 369 9.36 -5.18 21.36
N THR A 370 10.69 -5.12 21.36
CA THR A 370 11.50 -5.01 20.14
C THR A 370 11.35 -6.28 19.32
N ARG A 371 11.03 -6.15 18.02
CA ARG A 371 11.33 -7.19 17.02
C ARG A 371 12.80 -7.58 17.23
N LYS A 372 13.08 -8.84 17.61
CA LYS A 372 14.44 -9.27 17.99
C LYS A 372 15.36 -9.04 16.78
N ARG A 373 16.42 -8.25 17.00
CA ARG A 373 17.42 -7.82 16.02
C ARG A 373 18.58 -8.79 15.96
#